data_AF-A0A3D5IXC3-F1
#
_entry.id   AF-A0A3D5IXC3-F1
#
_cell.length_a   1.000
_cell.length_b   1.000
_cell.length_c   1.000
_cell.angle_alpha   90.00
_cell.angle_beta   90.00
_cell.angle_gamma   90.00
#
_symmetry.space_group_name_H-M   'P 1'
#
loop_
_entity.id
_entity.type
_entity.pdbx_description
1 polymer ?
#
loop_
_entity_poly.entity_id
_entity_poly.type
_entity_poly.pdbx_seq_one_letter_code
_entity_poly.pdbx_strand_id
1 'polypeptide(L)'
;NMGDLKAKFLAFGWDVLEIAEGNNIEKVIEGLKEAKEHTGKGKPVCVLLTTVMGNGVDFMMGTHEWHGKAPNDEQLESALAQNPETLGDY
;
A
#
# COMPACT_ATOMS: atom_id res chain seq x y z
N ASN A 1 5.96 7.54 16.80
CA ASN A 1 7.05 7.27 15.84
C ASN A 1 7.45 5.81 15.99
N MET A 2 7.35 5.01 14.92
CA MET A 2 7.65 3.57 14.95
C MET A 2 9.14 3.25 14.77
N GLY A 3 9.99 4.25 14.53
CA GLY A 3 11.43 4.06 14.28
C GLY A 3 11.69 3.33 12.97
N ASP A 4 12.90 2.76 12.84
CA ASP A 4 13.29 1.97 11.67
C ASP A 4 12.63 0.59 11.71
N LEU A 5 11.60 0.39 10.88
CA LEU A 5 10.89 -0.88 10.77
C LEU A 5 11.77 -1.96 10.13
N LYS A 6 12.61 -1.61 9.15
CA LYS A 6 13.51 -2.56 8.48
C LYS A 6 14.49 -3.15 9.47
N ALA A 7 15.15 -2.30 10.27
CA ALA A 7 16.10 -2.76 11.29
C ALA A 7 15.44 -3.70 12.30
N LYS A 8 14.18 -3.45 12.68
CA LYS A 8 13.43 -4.35 13.56
C LYS A 8 13.25 -5.73 12.93
N PHE A 9 12.73 -5.81 11.71
CA PHE A 9 12.53 -7.10 11.04
C PHE A 9 13.84 -7.86 10.80
N LEU A 10 14.90 -7.16 10.41
CA LEU A 10 16.24 -7.75 10.28
C LEU A 10 16.74 -8.34 11.60
N ALA A 11 16.51 -7.66 12.73
CA ALA A 11 16.89 -8.16 14.06
C ALA A 11 16.12 -9.44 14.46
N PHE A 12 14.91 -9.64 13.94
CA PHE A 12 14.14 -10.88 14.11
C PHE A 12 14.46 -11.95 13.04
N GLY A 13 15.51 -11.75 12.24
CA GLY A 13 15.99 -12.74 11.26
C GLY A 13 15.19 -12.79 9.97
N TRP A 14 14.36 -11.78 9.69
CA TRP A 14 13.63 -11.68 8.43
C TRP A 14 14.53 -11.16 7.32
N ASP A 15 14.24 -11.58 6.10
CA ASP A 15 14.68 -10.86 4.91
C ASP A 15 13.70 -9.70 4.64
N VAL A 16 14.20 -8.54 4.23
CA VAL A 16 13.38 -7.32 4.11
C VAL A 16 13.61 -6.66 2.77
N LEU A 17 12.55 -6.58 1.98
CA LEU A 17 12.49 -5.83 0.73
C LEU A 17 11.64 -4.57 0.94
N GLU A 18 11.98 -3.50 0.23
CA GLU A 18 11.25 -2.23 0.30
C GLU A 18 10.69 -1.89 -1.07
N ILE A 19 9.40 -1.54 -1.11
CA ILE A 19 8.74 -1.03 -2.32
C ILE A 19 8.25 0.38 -1.98
N ALA A 20 8.96 1.39 -2.50
CA ALA A 20 8.69 2.79 -2.20
C ALA A 20 7.41 3.32 -2.88
N GLU A 21 7.04 2.74 -4.03
CA GLU A 21 5.90 3.17 -4.84
C GLU A 21 4.74 2.17 -4.73
N GLY A 22 4.20 1.98 -3.53
CA GLY A 22 3.17 0.96 -3.28
C GLY A 22 1.79 1.24 -3.87
N ASN A 23 1.56 2.43 -4.42
CA ASN A 23 0.37 2.75 -5.20
C ASN A 23 0.59 2.60 -6.72
N ASN A 24 1.78 2.18 -7.17
CA ASN A 24 2.10 1.88 -8.56
C ASN A 24 2.10 0.36 -8.76
N ILE A 25 1.11 -0.17 -9.51
CA ILE A 25 0.95 -1.62 -9.68
C ILE A 25 2.13 -2.29 -10.35
N GLU A 26 2.83 -1.61 -11.28
CA GLU A 26 4.00 -2.16 -11.96
C GLU A 26 5.14 -2.37 -10.96
N LYS A 27 5.38 -1.37 -10.10
CA LYS A 27 6.40 -1.42 -9.03
C LYS A 27 6.09 -2.48 -7.98
N VAL A 28 4.81 -2.64 -7.64
CA VAL A 28 4.36 -3.71 -6.74
C VAL A 28 4.62 -5.08 -7.35
N ILE A 29 4.29 -5.29 -8.62
CA ILE A 29 4.53 -6.56 -9.32
C ILE A 29 6.02 -6.88 -9.39
N GLU A 30 6.86 -5.89 -9.73
CA GLU A 30 8.32 -6.03 -9.75
C GLU A 30 8.86 -6.46 -8.39
N GLY A 31 8.53 -5.73 -7.32
CA GLY A 31 9.01 -6.03 -5.98
C GLY A 31 8.46 -7.34 -5.40
N LEU A 32 7.24 -7.74 -5.76
CA LEU A 32 6.68 -9.05 -5.37
C LEU A 32 7.33 -10.21 -6.14
N LYS A 33 7.78 -10.01 -7.38
CA LYS A 33 8.58 -11.01 -8.11
C LYS A 33 9.91 -11.22 -7.41
N GLU A 34 10.61 -10.14 -7.05
CA GLU A 34 11.85 -10.21 -6.27
C GLU A 34 11.63 -10.89 -4.92
N ALA A 35 10.59 -10.50 -4.16
CA ALA A 35 10.28 -11.10 -2.87
C ALA A 35 10.03 -12.61 -2.96
N LYS A 36 9.41 -13.09 -4.06
CA LYS A 36 9.23 -14.53 -4.32
C LYS A 36 10.56 -15.26 -4.48
N GLU A 37 11.55 -14.66 -5.13
CA GLU A 37 12.89 -15.25 -5.28
C GLU A 37 13.61 -15.42 -3.94
N HIS A 38 13.22 -14.68 -2.89
CA HIS A 38 13.76 -14.78 -1.54
C HIS A 38 13.09 -15.88 -0.70
N THR A 39 11.93 -16.39 -1.12
CA THR A 39 11.21 -17.45 -0.40
C THR A 39 11.93 -18.80 -0.48
N GLY A 40 11.63 -19.71 0.45
CA GLY A 40 12.21 -21.07 0.47
C GLY A 40 13.67 -21.15 0.94
N LYS A 41 14.27 -20.03 1.34
CA LYS A 41 15.69 -19.93 1.76
C LYS A 41 15.90 -19.97 3.29
N GLY A 42 14.93 -20.53 4.03
CA GLY A 42 15.03 -20.70 5.48
C GLY A 42 14.85 -19.43 6.32
N LYS A 43 14.39 -18.32 5.70
CA LYS A 43 14.02 -17.07 6.40
C LYS A 43 12.64 -16.60 5.94
N PRO A 44 11.83 -15.99 6.82
CA PRO A 44 10.62 -15.29 6.41
C PRO A 44 10.98 -14.01 5.65
N VAL A 45 10.10 -13.58 4.74
CA VAL A 45 10.29 -12.39 3.89
C VAL A 45 9.27 -11.33 4.29
N CYS A 46 9.75 -10.13 4.60
CA CYS A 46 8.94 -8.94 4.86
C CYS A 46 9.04 -7.99 3.66
N VAL A 47 7.91 -7.56 3.12
CA VAL A 47 7.87 -6.48 2.13
C VAL A 47 7.34 -5.22 2.81
N LEU A 48 8.22 -4.25 3.03
CA LEU A 48 7.85 -2.92 3.52
C LEU A 48 7.34 -2.09 2.34
N LEU A 49 6.02 -2.08 2.19
CA LEU A 49 5.31 -1.40 1.10
C LEU A 49 4.89 0.00 1.56
N THR A 50 5.44 1.04 0.93
CA THR A 50 5.07 2.43 1.22
C THR A 50 3.86 2.82 0.38
N THR A 51 2.77 3.23 1.02
CA THR A 51 1.52 3.64 0.36
C THR A 51 1.03 5.00 0.88
N VAL A 52 0.16 5.64 0.09
CA VAL A 52 -0.65 6.77 0.51
C VAL A 52 -2.05 6.25 0.86
N MET A 53 -2.45 6.43 2.12
CA MET A 53 -3.82 6.13 2.54
C MET A 53 -4.80 7.06 1.82
N GLY A 54 -5.89 6.51 1.27
CA GLY A 54 -6.85 7.27 0.47
C GLY A 54 -6.41 7.56 -0.97
N ASN A 55 -5.30 6.98 -1.45
CA ASN A 55 -4.79 7.21 -2.81
C ASN A 55 -5.88 7.10 -3.89
N GLY A 56 -5.96 8.12 -4.75
CA GLY A 56 -6.96 8.20 -5.82
C GLY A 56 -8.20 9.04 -5.46
N VAL A 57 -8.28 9.55 -4.22
CA VAL A 57 -9.33 10.49 -3.79
C VAL A 57 -8.68 11.63 -3.01
N ASP A 58 -8.66 12.82 -3.60
CA ASP A 58 -7.96 14.02 -3.13
C ASP A 58 -8.23 14.38 -1.66
N PHE A 59 -9.50 14.38 -1.24
CA PHE A 59 -9.91 14.74 0.11
C PHE A 59 -9.66 13.62 1.13
N MET A 60 -9.34 12.40 0.67
CA MET A 60 -8.98 11.28 1.53
C MET A 60 -7.46 11.14 1.72
N MET A 61 -6.66 11.65 0.79
CA MET A 61 -5.20 11.55 0.84
C MET A 61 -4.59 12.47 1.89
N GLY A 62 -3.57 11.98 2.61
CA GLY A 62 -2.77 12.79 3.53
C GLY A 62 -3.43 13.14 4.86
N THR A 63 -4.59 12.56 5.17
CA THR A 63 -5.32 12.77 6.44
C THR A 63 -5.68 11.44 7.10
N HIS A 64 -5.78 11.43 8.43
CA HIS A 64 -6.21 10.25 9.20
C HIS A 64 -7.74 10.15 9.35
N GLU A 65 -8.48 11.21 9.00
CA GLU A 65 -9.92 11.32 9.19
C GLU A 65 -10.69 10.16 8.53
N TRP A 66 -10.20 9.71 7.39
CA TRP A 66 -10.83 8.67 6.56
C TRP A 66 -10.41 7.24 6.92
N HIS A 67 -9.69 7.04 8.04
CA HIS A 67 -9.32 5.70 8.49
C HIS A 67 -10.54 4.81 8.81
N GLY A 68 -11.63 5.42 9.29
CA GLY A 68 -12.85 4.69 9.67
C GLY A 68 -14.14 5.47 9.52
N LYS A 69 -14.11 6.61 8.82
CA LYS A 69 -15.28 7.45 8.54
C LYS A 69 -15.83 7.13 7.15
N ALA A 70 -17.13 6.91 7.04
CA ALA A 70 -17.79 6.73 5.75
C ALA A 70 -18.04 8.09 5.07
N PRO A 71 -17.87 8.20 3.73
CA PRO A 71 -18.26 9.40 2.98
C PRO A 71 -19.78 9.55 2.95
N ASN A 72 -20.26 10.79 2.86
CA ASN A 72 -21.67 11.07 2.53
C ASN A 72 -21.92 10.93 1.02
N ASP A 73 -23.17 11.12 0.59
CA ASP A 73 -23.58 10.92 -0.82
C ASP A 73 -22.81 11.84 -1.79
N GLU A 74 -22.58 13.11 -1.44
CA GLU A 74 -21.83 14.06 -2.28
C GLU A 74 -20.34 13.66 -2.41
N GLN A 75 -19.75 13.20 -1.30
CA GLN A 75 -18.36 12.74 -1.25
C GLN A 75 -18.18 11.42 -2.00
N LEU A 76 -19.20 10.55 -1.98
CA LEU A 76 -19.21 9.31 -2.74
C LEU A 76 -19.19 9.59 -4.24
N GLU A 77 -20.10 10.43 -4.74
CA GLU A 77 -20.15 10.84 -6.15
C GLU A 77 -18.81 11.45 -6.58
N SER A 78 -18.26 12.36 -5.77
CA SER A 78 -16.97 12.99 -6.03
C SER A 78 -15.81 11.99 -6.06
N ALA A 79 -15.74 11.05 -5.12
CA ALA A 79 -14.66 10.07 -5.03
C ALA A 79 -14.66 9.09 -6.21
N LEU A 80 -15.84 8.68 -6.68
CA LEU A 80 -15.98 7.80 -7.83
C LEU A 80 -15.53 8.49 -9.12
N ALA A 81 -15.90 9.76 -9.29
CA ALA A 81 -15.51 10.55 -10.47
C ALA A 81 -13.99 10.76 -10.58
N GLN A 82 -13.23 10.58 -9.49
CA GLN A 82 -11.76 10.72 -9.49
C GLN A 82 -11.03 9.47 -9.97
N ASN A 83 -11.70 8.32 -10.04
CA ASN A 83 -11.09 7.06 -10.46
C ASN A 83 -11.70 6.55 -11.77
N PRO A 84 -10.89 5.95 -12.67
CA PRO A 84 -11.42 5.35 -13.88
C PRO A 84 -12.29 4.14 -13.52
N GLU A 85 -13.54 4.16 -13.99
CA GLU A 85 -14.41 3.00 -13.95
C GLU A 85 -13.87 1.91 -14.89
N THR A 86 -13.86 0.66 -14.42
CA THR A 86 -13.26 -0.45 -15.18
C THR A 86 -14.24 -1.51 -15.62
N LEU A 87 -15.35 -1.74 -14.88
CA LEU A 87 -16.26 -2.87 -15.11
C LEU A 87 -17.74 -2.51 -15.26
N GLY A 88 -18.11 -1.22 -15.22
CA GLY A 88 -19.54 -0.85 -15.29
C GLY A 88 -20.32 -1.28 -14.05
N ASP A 89 -19.62 -1.56 -12.95
CA ASP A 89 -20.14 -2.17 -11.73
C ASP A 89 -20.58 -1.15 -10.67
N TYR A 90 -20.72 0.12 -11.09
CA TYR A 90 -21.21 1.21 -10.27
C TYR A 90 -22.39 1.95 -10.90
#